data_AF-A0A953U6Z5-F1
#
_entry.id   AF-A0A953U6Z5-F1
#
_cell.length_a   1.000
_cell.length_b   1.000
_cell.length_c   1.000
_cell.angle_alpha   90.00
_cell.angle_beta   90.00
_cell.angle_gamma   90.00
#
_symmetry.space_group_name_H-M   'P 1'
#
loop_
_entity.id
_entity.type
_entity.pdbx_description
1 polymer ?
#
loop_
_entity_poly.entity_id
_entity_poly.type
_entity_poly.pdbx_seq_one_letter_code
_entity_poly.pdbx_strand_id
1 'polypeptide(L)' 'MNSSPGNQLLYLSRADVQAIGPTMAEIIQALEVMFREKGEGRVEMPAKIGVHPMPDAFIHAMPAYIAAIP' A
#
# COMPACT_ATOMS: atom_id res chain seq x y z
N MET A 1 9.94 1.64 -25.84
CA MET A 1 9.89 3.10 -25.64
C MET A 1 8.90 3.36 -24.51
N ASN A 2 9.38 3.47 -23.28
CA ASN A 2 8.49 3.80 -22.16
C ASN A 2 8.44 5.32 -22.08
N SER A 3 7.43 5.90 -22.70
CA SER A 3 7.08 7.31 -22.56
C SER A 3 6.90 7.63 -21.08
N SER A 4 7.57 8.68 -20.59
CA SER A 4 7.35 9.26 -19.27
C SER A 4 5.85 9.40 -19.01
N PRO A 5 5.32 8.99 -17.85
CA PRO A 5 3.90 9.16 -17.57
C PRO A 5 3.59 10.65 -17.65
N GLY A 6 2.65 11.05 -18.52
CA GLY A 6 2.14 12.41 -18.54
C GLY A 6 1.42 12.75 -17.22
N ASN A 7 0.74 13.91 -17.14
CA ASN A 7 -0.10 14.30 -15.99
C ASN A 7 -1.38 13.43 -15.88
N GLN A 8 -1.25 12.11 -15.91
CA GLN A 8 -2.34 11.15 -15.85
C GLN A 8 -2.09 10.20 -14.68
N LEU A 9 -3.15 9.93 -13.93
CA LEU A 9 -3.14 9.02 -12.78
C LEU A 9 -3.90 7.75 -13.17
N LEU A 10 -3.26 6.58 -12.98
CA LEU A 10 -3.98 5.31 -13.06
C LEU A 10 -4.92 5.19 -11.85
N TYR A 11 -6.22 5.20 -12.12
CA TYR A 11 -7.25 4.98 -11.10
C TYR A 11 -7.78 3.55 -11.20
N LEU A 12 -7.64 2.76 -10.13
CA LEU A 12 -8.21 1.42 -10.02
C LEU A 12 -9.49 1.48 -9.20
N SER A 13 -10.62 1.15 -9.82
CA SER A 13 -11.89 1.02 -9.12
C SER A 13 -11.90 -0.24 -8.25
N ARG A 14 -12.92 -0.38 -7.39
CA ARG A 14 -13.14 -1.61 -6.63
C ARG A 14 -13.24 -2.83 -7.53
N ALA A 15 -13.92 -2.72 -8.67
CA ALA A 15 -14.08 -3.82 -9.61
C ALA A 15 -12.74 -4.23 -10.24
N ASP A 16 -11.88 -3.25 -10.56
CA ASP A 16 -10.55 -3.51 -11.09
C ASP A 16 -9.69 -4.24 -10.05
N VAL A 17 -9.69 -3.79 -8.79
CA VAL A 17 -8.95 -4.45 -7.70
C VAL A 17 -9.45 -5.87 -7.46
N GLN A 18 -10.78 -6.09 -7.51
CA GLN A 18 -11.36 -7.42 -7.34
C GLN A 18 -11.02 -8.36 -8.51
N ALA A 19 -10.93 -7.83 -9.74
CA ALA A 19 -10.59 -8.60 -10.92
C ALA A 19 -9.12 -9.08 -10.93
N ILE A 20 -8.20 -8.37 -10.25
CA ILE A 20 -6.82 -8.84 -10.07
C ILE A 20 -6.79 -10.16 -9.30
N GLY A 21 -7.65 -10.30 -8.28
CA GLY A 21 -7.89 -11.55 -7.57
C GLY A 21 -6.63 -12.31 -7.15
N PRO A 22 -5.67 -11.70 -6.41
CA PRO A 22 -4.48 -12.41 -5.98
C PRO A 22 -4.88 -13.61 -5.11
N THR A 23 -4.23 -14.74 -5.35
CA THR A 23 -4.42 -15.94 -4.52
C THR A 23 -3.92 -15.68 -3.11
N MET A 24 -4.46 -16.43 -2.14
CA MET A 24 -3.96 -16.34 -0.76
C MET A 24 -2.46 -16.65 -0.66
N ALA A 25 -1.93 -17.53 -1.52
CA ALA A 25 -0.51 -17.85 -1.56
C ALA A 25 0.34 -16.64 -1.98
N GLU A 26 -0.08 -15.91 -3.02
CA GLU A 26 0.60 -14.70 -3.49
C GLU A 26 0.56 -13.59 -2.42
N ILE A 27 -0.58 -13.41 -1.75
CA ILE A 27 -0.71 -12.45 -0.64
C ILE A 27 0.28 -12.80 0.49
N ILE A 28 0.35 -14.08 0.88
CA ILE A 28 1.26 -14.54 1.94
C ILE A 28 2.71 -14.29 1.55
N GLN A 29 3.11 -14.63 0.33
CA GLN A 29 4.48 -14.41 -0.16
C GLN A 29 4.86 -12.93 -0.16
N ALA A 30 3.95 -12.05 -0.61
CA ALA A 30 4.19 -10.61 -0.59
C ALA A 30 4.34 -10.07 0.85
N LEU A 31 3.50 -10.56 1.77
CA LEU A 31 3.58 -10.18 3.19
C LEU A 31 4.86 -10.70 3.87
N GLU A 32 5.32 -11.91 3.55
CA GLU A 32 6.57 -12.45 4.07
C GLU A 32 7.77 -11.56 3.73
N VAL A 33 7.87 -11.11 2.48
CA VAL A 33 8.90 -10.16 2.05
C VAL A 33 8.76 -8.86 2.82
N MET A 34 7.56 -8.26 2.88
CA MET A 34 7.32 -7.01 3.62
C MET A 34 7.72 -7.13 5.11
N PHE A 35 7.32 -8.19 5.79
CA PHE A 35 7.62 -8.37 7.21
C PHE A 35 9.11 -8.62 7.47
N ARG A 36 9.81 -9.31 6.55
CA ARG A 36 11.27 -9.46 6.61
C ARG A 36 11.96 -8.10 6.51
N GLU A 37 11.63 -7.30 5.49
CA GLU A 37 12.18 -5.95 5.32
C GLU A 37 11.93 -5.08 6.55
N LYS A 38 10.71 -5.15 7.11
CA LYS A 38 10.36 -4.44 8.34
C LYS A 38 11.21 -4.91 9.53
N GLY A 39 11.38 -6.22 9.71
CA GLY A 39 12.18 -6.80 10.79
C GLY A 39 13.65 -6.39 10.71
N GLU A 40 14.16 -6.15 9.51
CA GLU A 40 15.53 -5.72 9.26
C GLU A 40 15.70 -4.18 9.22
N GLY A 41 14.64 -3.42 9.53
CA GLY A 41 14.68 -1.96 9.61
C GLY A 41 14.83 -1.25 8.25
N ARG A 42 14.48 -1.91 7.15
CA ARG A 42 14.62 -1.39 5.77
C ARG A 42 13.35 -0.75 5.20
N VAL A 43 12.43 -0.36 6.08
CA VAL A 43 11.14 0.25 5.70
C VAL A 43 10.95 1.57 6.44
N GLU A 44 10.27 2.52 5.80
CA GLU A 44 9.67 3.64 6.51
C GLU A 44 8.20 3.34 6.72
N MET A 45 7.79 3.13 7.97
CA MET A 45 6.39 2.83 8.29
C MET A 45 6.03 3.51 9.62
N PRO A 46 5.70 4.82 9.59
CA PRO A 46 5.35 5.55 10.81
C PRO A 46 4.08 4.98 11.45
N ALA A 47 3.83 5.38 12.71
CA ALA A 47 2.61 5.03 13.41
C ALA A 47 1.37 5.56 12.67
N LYS A 48 0.22 4.89 12.84
CA LYS A 48 -1.06 5.33 12.26
C LYS A 48 -1.40 6.73 12.78
N ILE A 49 -1.62 7.68 11.88
CA ILE A 49 -1.96 9.06 12.23
C ILE A 49 -3.48 9.18 12.21
N GLY A 50 -4.09 9.27 13.39
CA GLY A 50 -5.53 9.43 13.52
C GLY A 50 -5.97 10.90 13.57
N VAL A 51 -7.02 11.22 12.81
CA VAL A 51 -7.67 12.54 12.82
C VAL A 51 -9.16 12.34 13.07
N HIS A 52 -9.73 13.06 14.03
CA HIS A 52 -11.14 13.03 14.41
C HIS A 52 -11.79 14.39 14.12
N PRO A 53 -12.23 14.65 12.88
CA PRO A 53 -12.69 15.99 12.48
C PRO A 53 -14.08 16.36 12.98
N MET A 54 -14.91 15.38 13.38
CA MET A 54 -16.28 15.57 13.89
C MET A 54 -16.66 14.44 14.85
N PRO A 55 -17.74 14.59 15.65
CA PRO A 55 -18.23 13.51 16.49
C PRO A 55 -18.50 12.25 15.68
N ASP A 56 -18.03 11.11 16.17
CA ASP A 56 -18.18 9.79 15.54
C ASP A 56 -17.59 9.66 14.12
N ALA A 57 -16.57 10.44 13.79
CA ALA A 57 -15.80 10.27 12.55
C ALA A 57 -14.29 10.23 12.82
N PHE A 58 -13.60 9.37 12.07
CA PHE A 58 -12.14 9.30 12.08
C PHE A 58 -11.56 8.96 10.71
N ILE A 59 -10.34 9.41 10.47
CA ILE A 59 -9.52 8.99 9.33
C ILE A 59 -8.12 8.63 9.85
N HIS A 60 -7.56 7.53 9.33
CA HIS A 60 -6.19 7.12 9.60
C HIS A 60 -5.35 7.28 8.33
N ALA A 61 -4.31 8.12 8.38
CA ALA A 61 -3.25 8.05 7.39
C ALA A 61 -2.27 6.94 7.79
N MET A 62 -1.99 6.03 6.86
CA MET A 62 -1.10 4.89 7.04
C MET A 62 -0.05 4.81 5.92
N PRO A 63 0.85 5.81 5.79
CA PRO A 63 1.89 5.78 4.76
C PRO A 63 2.94 4.70 5.07
N ALA A 64 3.52 4.12 4.02
CA ALA A 64 4.65 3.21 4.12
C ALA A 64 5.55 3.31 2.87
N TYR A 65 6.84 3.07 3.03
CA TYR A 65 7.81 2.91 1.95
C TYR A 65 8.64 1.64 2.17
N ILE A 66 8.72 0.81 1.12
CA ILE A 66 9.44 -0.46 1.10
C ILE A 66 10.22 -0.52 -0.21
N ALA A 67 11.54 -0.37 -0.17
CA ALA A 67 12.36 -0.30 -1.40
C ALA A 67 12.45 -1.64 -2.15
N ALA A 68 12.26 -2.76 -1.45
CA ALA A 68 12.40 -4.12 -2.02
C ALA A 68 11.17 -4.59 -2.81
N ILE A 69 10.07 -3.83 -2.78
CA ILE A 69 8.82 -4.15 -3.47
C ILE A 69 8.57 -3.03 -4.50
N PRO A 70 8.54 -3.34 -5.81
CA PRO A 70 8.34 -2.33 -6.86
C PRO A 70 6.91 -1.78 -6.91
#